data_AF-A0A7Y0FLP5-F1
#
_entry.id   AF-A0A7Y0FLP5-F1
#
_cell.length_a   1.000
_cell.length_b   1.000
_cell.length_c   1.000
_cell.angle_alpha   90.00
_cell.angle_beta   90.00
_cell.angle_gamma   90.00
#
_symmetry.space_group_name_H-M   'P 1'
#
loop_
_entity.id
_entity.type
_entity.pdbx_description
1 polymer ?
#
loop_
_entity_poly.entity_id
_entity_poly.type
_entity_poly.pdbx_seq_one_letter_code
_entity_poly.pdbx_strand_id
1 'polypeptide(L)'
;MSAQHLSVSKQQTLLAALDFTPPSDYLVFIFSNNIIHDHCNYSYLGIDGSYLYGATDLIATNLDYNAAEFYPGYLLIGSNGGGEALAIEKATGYFVVTPFIGHDEETPVIIGQTWPAFWQRLQAGNLFGDNI
;
A
#
# COMPACT_ATOMS: atom_id res chain seq x y z
N MET A 1 15.74 -0.08 -19.58
CA MET A 1 14.64 -1.04 -19.34
C MET A 1 13.36 -0.24 -19.28
N SER A 2 12.44 -0.45 -20.21
CA SER A 2 11.21 0.35 -20.29
C SER A 2 10.26 -0.06 -19.17
N ALA A 3 10.00 0.83 -18.22
CA ALA A 3 8.93 0.65 -17.25
C ALA A 3 7.62 0.51 -18.02
N GLN A 4 7.08 -0.72 -18.06
CA GLN A 4 5.79 -0.97 -18.66
C GLN A 4 4.74 -0.28 -17.77
N HIS A 5 4.05 0.72 -18.30
CA HIS A 5 2.95 1.36 -17.59
C HIS A 5 1.73 0.44 -17.58
N LEU A 6 0.97 0.45 -16.48
CA LEU A 6 -0.32 -0.23 -16.45
C LEU A 6 -1.25 0.37 -17.51
N SER A 7 -1.93 -0.47 -18.30
CA SER A 7 -2.84 0.04 -19.35
C SER A 7 -3.98 0.87 -18.74
N VAL A 8 -4.43 1.90 -19.46
CA VAL A 8 -5.54 2.78 -19.01
C VAL A 8 -6.78 1.98 -18.60
N SER A 9 -7.11 0.91 -19.35
CA SER A 9 -8.22 0.02 -19.01
C SER A 9 -8.05 -0.65 -17.65
N LYS A 10 -6.85 -1.14 -17.32
CA LYS A 10 -6.55 -1.77 -16.04
C LYS A 10 -6.54 -0.75 -14.89
N GLN A 11 -6.02 0.45 -15.13
CA GLN A 11 -6.10 1.55 -14.17
C GLN A 11 -7.56 1.88 -13.84
N GLN A 12 -8.42 2.01 -14.85
CA GLN A 12 -9.83 2.29 -14.65
C GLN A 12 -10.56 1.16 -13.90
N THR A 13 -10.24 -0.09 -14.20
CA THR A 13 -10.78 -1.25 -13.47
C THR A 13 -10.39 -1.21 -12.00
N LEU A 14 -9.12 -0.92 -11.68
CA LEU A 14 -8.67 -0.79 -10.29
C LEU A 14 -9.43 0.32 -9.57
N LEU A 15 -9.47 1.52 -10.17
CA LEU A 15 -10.14 2.68 -9.57
C LEU A 15 -11.64 2.44 -9.36
N ALA A 16 -12.30 1.74 -10.28
CA ALA A 16 -13.72 1.40 -10.15
C ALA A 16 -14.02 0.35 -9.07
N ALA A 17 -13.02 -0.44 -8.65
CA ALA A 17 -13.14 -1.43 -7.59
C ALA A 17 -12.93 -0.84 -6.18
N LEU A 18 -12.38 0.38 -6.09
CA LEU A 18 -12.15 1.06 -4.82
C LEU A 18 -13.38 1.89 -4.44
N ASP A 19 -13.73 1.87 -3.16
CA ASP A 19 -14.80 2.64 -2.54
C ASP A 19 -14.36 4.06 -2.10
N PHE A 20 -13.11 4.41 -2.36
CA PHE A 20 -12.51 5.71 -2.08
C PHE A 20 -11.51 6.07 -3.18
N THR A 21 -11.03 7.32 -3.18
CA THR A 21 -9.98 7.78 -4.11
C THR A 21 -8.63 7.84 -3.38
N PRO A 22 -7.66 6.97 -3.70
CA PRO A 22 -6.32 7.07 -3.12
C PRO A 22 -5.60 8.37 -3.53
N PRO A 23 -4.56 8.79 -2.78
CA PRO A 23 -3.74 9.93 -3.16
C PRO A 23 -3.19 9.81 -4.58
N SER A 24 -3.27 10.90 -5.37
CA SER A 24 -2.86 10.91 -6.78
C SER A 24 -1.41 10.49 -6.99
N ASP A 25 -0.51 10.92 -6.10
CA ASP A 25 0.91 10.63 -6.20
C ASP A 25 1.22 9.15 -5.98
N TYR A 26 0.44 8.49 -5.11
CA TYR A 26 0.49 7.03 -4.96
C TYR A 26 -0.02 6.33 -6.22
N LEU A 27 -1.12 6.81 -6.82
CA LEU A 27 -1.65 6.25 -8.06
C LEU A 27 -0.65 6.36 -9.22
N VAL A 28 -0.02 7.53 -9.39
CA VAL A 28 1.06 7.74 -10.36
C VAL A 28 2.17 6.72 -10.11
N PHE A 29 2.59 6.56 -8.85
CA PHE A 29 3.62 5.60 -8.50
C PHE A 29 3.24 4.15 -8.85
N ILE A 30 2.08 3.63 -8.43
CA ILE A 30 1.72 2.22 -8.65
C ILE A 30 1.40 1.90 -10.12
N PHE A 31 1.02 2.90 -10.91
CA PHE A 31 0.74 2.72 -12.34
C PHE A 31 1.98 2.85 -13.23
N SER A 32 2.97 3.62 -12.80
CA SER A 32 4.24 3.79 -13.52
C SER A 32 5.28 2.72 -13.16
N ASN A 33 5.19 2.11 -11.98
CA ASN A 33 6.09 1.04 -11.57
C ASN A 33 5.40 -0.29 -11.85
N ASN A 34 5.73 -0.94 -12.97
CA ASN A 34 5.39 -2.35 -13.15
C ASN A 34 6.24 -3.15 -12.17
N ILE A 35 5.62 -3.38 -11.03
CA ILE A 35 6.20 -3.98 -9.87
C ILE A 35 6.64 -5.42 -10.23
N ILE A 36 7.88 -5.76 -9.85
CA ILE A 36 8.52 -7.03 -10.22
C ILE A 36 7.74 -8.18 -9.58
N HIS A 37 7.43 -9.21 -10.38
CA HIS A 37 6.91 -10.47 -9.85
C HIS A 37 8.06 -11.18 -9.14
N ASP A 38 7.91 -11.53 -7.87
CA ASP A 38 8.84 -12.42 -7.18
C ASP A 38 8.07 -13.42 -6.29
N HIS A 39 8.57 -14.65 -6.20
CA HIS A 39 8.15 -15.81 -5.41
C HIS A 39 6.70 -15.78 -4.88
N CYS A 40 5.72 -16.09 -5.74
CA CYS A 40 4.33 -16.54 -5.44
C CYS A 40 3.24 -15.94 -6.37
N ASN A 41 3.57 -15.51 -7.59
CA ASN A 41 2.65 -14.94 -8.60
C ASN A 41 2.05 -13.55 -8.28
N TYR A 42 2.41 -12.91 -7.17
CA TYR A 42 2.05 -11.52 -6.90
C TYR A 42 3.18 -10.56 -7.32
N SER A 43 2.81 -9.37 -7.76
CA SER A 43 3.72 -8.25 -8.00
C SER A 43 3.93 -7.47 -6.70
N TYR A 44 5.18 -7.33 -6.25
CA TYR A 44 5.55 -6.44 -5.14
C TYR A 44 6.91 -5.73 -5.34
N LEU A 45 7.04 -4.53 -4.79
CA LEU A 45 8.28 -3.75 -4.84
C LEU A 45 8.91 -3.82 -3.46
N GLY A 46 10.04 -4.50 -3.34
CA GLY A 46 10.81 -4.55 -2.09
C GLY A 46 11.56 -3.23 -1.85
N ILE A 47 11.46 -2.69 -0.63
CA ILE A 47 12.16 -1.51 -0.14
C ILE A 47 12.60 -1.77 1.30
N ASP A 48 13.91 -1.93 1.52
CA ASP A 48 14.53 -2.06 2.85
C ASP A 48 13.78 -3.01 3.83
N GLY A 49 13.58 -4.26 3.40
CA GLY A 49 12.85 -5.29 4.18
C GLY A 49 11.32 -5.17 4.13
N SER A 50 10.79 -4.01 3.74
CA SER A 50 9.38 -3.79 3.43
C SER A 50 9.07 -4.12 1.97
N TYR A 51 7.79 -4.19 1.63
CA TYR A 51 7.33 -4.32 0.25
C TYR A 51 5.96 -3.67 0.04
N LEU A 52 5.72 -3.15 -1.18
CA LEU A 52 4.43 -2.61 -1.62
C LEU A 52 3.80 -3.52 -2.67
N TYR A 53 2.48 -3.75 -2.60
CA TYR A 53 1.73 -4.50 -3.60
C TYR A 53 1.65 -3.74 -4.92
N GLY A 54 1.75 -4.47 -6.04
CA GLY A 54 1.53 -3.92 -7.36
C GLY A 54 0.07 -3.69 -7.68
N ALA A 55 -0.17 -2.76 -8.60
CA ALA A 55 -1.51 -2.31 -8.96
C ALA A 55 -2.42 -3.45 -9.48
N THR A 56 -1.85 -4.48 -10.10
CA THR A 56 -2.62 -5.63 -10.60
C THR A 56 -3.10 -6.56 -9.49
N ASP A 57 -2.40 -6.58 -8.37
CA ASP A 57 -2.65 -7.52 -7.28
C ASP A 57 -3.29 -6.86 -6.07
N LEU A 58 -3.29 -5.53 -6.00
CA LEU A 58 -3.80 -4.76 -4.87
C LEU A 58 -5.21 -5.21 -4.42
N ILE A 59 -6.14 -5.41 -5.36
CA ILE A 59 -7.49 -5.87 -5.04
C ILE A 59 -7.50 -7.32 -4.58
N ALA A 60 -6.81 -8.22 -5.30
CA ALA A 60 -6.75 -9.63 -4.96
C ALA A 60 -6.17 -9.83 -3.56
N THR A 61 -5.07 -9.14 -3.24
CA THR A 61 -4.44 -9.19 -1.93
C THR A 61 -5.36 -8.68 -0.81
N ASN A 62 -6.07 -7.57 -1.03
CA ASN A 62 -7.03 -7.08 -0.02
C ASN A 62 -8.21 -8.04 0.19
N LEU A 63 -8.64 -8.76 -0.86
CA LEU A 63 -9.64 -9.81 -0.73
C LEU A 63 -9.09 -11.02 0.02
N ASP A 64 -7.88 -11.48 -0.31
CA ASP A 64 -7.23 -12.63 0.33
C ASP A 64 -7.00 -12.41 1.84
N TYR A 65 -6.69 -11.18 2.25
CA TYR A 65 -6.57 -10.79 3.65
C TYR A 65 -7.91 -10.44 4.33
N ASN A 66 -9.06 -10.59 3.65
CA ASN A 66 -10.37 -10.15 4.14
C ASN A 66 -10.33 -8.71 4.70
N ALA A 67 -9.65 -7.79 4.00
CA ALA A 67 -9.36 -6.46 4.52
C ALA A 67 -10.61 -5.64 4.84
N ALA A 68 -11.72 -5.88 4.12
CA ALA A 68 -13.00 -5.25 4.42
C ALA A 68 -13.56 -5.62 5.80
N GLU A 69 -13.24 -6.81 6.32
CA GLU A 69 -13.66 -7.28 7.64
C GLU A 69 -12.65 -6.90 8.72
N PHE A 70 -11.36 -7.12 8.47
CA PHE A 70 -10.31 -6.96 9.49
C PHE A 70 -9.66 -5.58 9.54
N TYR A 71 -9.77 -4.78 8.47
CA TYR A 71 -9.20 -3.43 8.37
C TYR A 71 -10.25 -2.46 7.79
N PRO A 72 -11.43 -2.35 8.42
CA PRO A 72 -12.47 -1.45 7.94
C PRO A 72 -11.92 -0.02 7.89
N GLY A 73 -12.14 0.66 6.76
CA GLY A 73 -11.63 2.02 6.57
C GLY A 73 -10.17 2.11 6.10
N TYR A 74 -9.51 0.99 5.83
CA TYR A 74 -8.14 0.97 5.29
C TYR A 74 -8.05 0.19 3.98
N LEU A 75 -7.09 0.57 3.14
CA LEU A 75 -6.64 -0.19 1.98
C LEU A 75 -5.23 -0.69 2.25
N LEU A 76 -5.01 -2.00 2.31
CA LEU A 76 -3.68 -2.55 2.48
C LEU A 76 -2.89 -2.36 1.18
N ILE A 77 -1.69 -1.77 1.29
CA ILE A 77 -0.83 -1.46 0.15
C ILE A 77 0.54 -2.14 0.22
N GLY A 78 0.84 -2.85 1.31
CA GLY A 78 2.10 -3.55 1.48
C GLY A 78 2.31 -4.09 2.88
N SER A 79 3.55 -4.41 3.22
CA SER A 79 3.97 -4.84 4.55
C SER A 79 5.41 -4.44 4.83
N ASN A 80 5.77 -4.32 6.11
CA ASN A 80 7.16 -4.14 6.54
C ASN A 80 7.98 -5.45 6.57
N GLY A 81 7.39 -6.59 6.19
CA GLY A 81 8.03 -7.91 6.24
C GLY A 81 8.18 -8.50 7.66
N GLY A 82 7.83 -7.74 8.70
CA GLY A 82 7.97 -8.09 10.11
C GLY A 82 6.65 -8.34 10.85
N GLY A 83 5.55 -8.57 10.12
CA GLY A 83 4.23 -8.83 10.71
C GLY A 83 3.30 -7.62 10.78
N GLU A 84 3.64 -6.51 10.13
CA GLU A 84 2.75 -5.36 9.99
C GLU A 84 2.38 -5.08 8.54
N ALA A 85 1.17 -4.56 8.37
CA ALA A 85 0.63 -4.09 7.12
C ALA A 85 0.90 -2.59 6.96
N LEU A 86 1.27 -2.21 5.74
CA LEU A 86 1.26 -0.81 5.29
C LEU A 86 -0.09 -0.56 4.64
N ALA A 87 -0.75 0.54 5.00
CA ALA A 87 -2.10 0.82 4.53
C ALA A 87 -2.32 2.30 4.23
N ILE A 88 -3.38 2.58 3.48
CA ILE A 88 -3.94 3.92 3.29
C ILE A 88 -5.24 4.00 4.09
N GLU A 89 -5.34 4.96 4.99
CA GLU A 89 -6.60 5.29 5.66
C GLU A 89 -7.55 5.96 4.65
N LYS A 90 -8.70 5.34 4.38
CA LYS A 90 -9.64 5.78 3.35
C LYS A 90 -10.23 7.17 3.63
N ALA A 91 -10.42 7.51 4.91
CA ALA A 91 -11.04 8.77 5.32
C ALA A 91 -10.14 9.99 5.06
N THR A 92 -8.82 9.84 5.18
CA THR A 92 -7.84 10.94 5.14
C THR A 92 -6.90 10.86 3.94
N GLY A 93 -6.70 9.66 3.39
CA GLY A 93 -5.64 9.36 2.42
C GLY A 93 -4.24 9.24 3.05
N TYR A 94 -4.13 9.20 4.38
CA TYR A 94 -2.85 9.07 5.07
C TYR A 94 -2.31 7.65 4.98
N PHE A 95 -0.99 7.55 4.96
CA PHE A 95 -0.27 6.29 4.95
C PHE A 95 0.06 5.90 6.38
N VAL A 96 -0.35 4.69 6.76
CA VAL A 96 -0.22 4.16 8.11
C VAL A 96 0.49 2.82 8.11
N VAL A 97 1.02 2.44 9.27
CA VAL A 97 1.43 1.08 9.57
C VAL A 97 0.54 0.52 10.67
N THR A 98 0.15 -0.74 10.56
CA THR A 98 -0.77 -1.38 11.50
C THR A 98 -0.48 -2.89 11.58
N PRO A 99 -0.64 -3.55 12.75
CA PRO A 99 -0.31 -4.97 12.87
C PRO A 99 -1.24 -5.87 12.05
N PHE A 100 -0.72 -6.98 11.52
CA PHE A 100 -1.53 -7.97 10.78
C PHE A 100 -2.49 -8.78 11.66
N ILE A 101 -2.19 -8.88 12.95
CA ILE A 101 -2.94 -9.67 13.93
C ILE A 101 -3.29 -8.75 15.09
N GLY A 102 -4.57 -8.74 15.47
CA GLY A 102 -5.04 -7.93 16.59
C GLY A 102 -5.20 -6.44 16.27
N HIS A 103 -5.47 -6.10 15.00
CA HIS A 103 -5.86 -4.74 14.61
C HIS A 103 -7.05 -4.26 15.44
N ASP A 104 -6.87 -3.18 16.18
CA ASP A 104 -7.91 -2.39 16.82
C ASP A 104 -7.84 -0.92 16.35
N GLU A 105 -8.89 -0.14 16.60
CA GLU A 105 -8.99 1.25 16.13
C GLU A 105 -7.90 2.18 16.72
N GLU A 106 -7.18 1.75 17.77
CA GLU A 106 -6.13 2.53 18.43
C GLU A 106 -4.70 2.20 17.93
N THR A 107 -4.54 1.20 17.06
CA THR A 107 -3.22 0.70 16.66
C THR A 107 -2.51 1.39 15.47
N PRO A 108 -3.17 2.04 14.50
CA PRO A 108 -2.46 2.55 13.32
C PRO A 108 -1.54 3.73 13.63
N VAL A 109 -0.27 3.63 13.22
CA VAL A 109 0.70 4.74 13.32
C VAL A 109 0.80 5.43 11.97
N ILE A 110 0.58 6.75 11.94
CA ILE A 110 0.75 7.55 10.72
C ILE A 110 2.23 7.60 10.36
N ILE A 111 2.56 7.11 9.16
CA ILE A 111 3.89 7.15 8.58
C ILE A 111 4.06 8.40 7.72
N GLY A 112 3.01 8.78 6.99
CA GLY A 112 3.05 9.96 6.15
C GLY A 112 1.66 10.47 5.81
N GLN A 113 1.48 11.78 5.89
CA GLN A 113 0.24 12.42 5.44
C GLN A 113 0.22 12.63 3.92
N THR A 114 1.37 12.45 3.27
CA THR A 114 1.54 12.56 1.82
C THR A 114 2.39 11.40 1.31
N TRP A 115 2.25 11.07 0.03
CA TRP A 115 3.06 10.03 -0.60
C TRP A 115 4.57 10.30 -0.49
N PRO A 116 5.10 11.51 -0.76
CA PRO A 116 6.53 11.76 -0.60
C PRO A 116 7.04 11.54 0.83
N ALA A 117 6.28 11.96 1.85
CA ALA A 117 6.66 11.76 3.24
C ALA A 117 6.69 10.27 3.61
N PHE A 118 5.65 9.52 3.21
CA PHE A 118 5.59 8.07 3.38
C PHE A 118 6.76 7.38 2.67
N TRP A 119 6.97 7.68 1.40
CA TRP A 119 7.99 7.08 0.56
C TRP A 119 9.39 7.32 1.12
N GLN A 120 9.69 8.54 1.58
CA GLN A 120 10.97 8.86 2.22
C GLN A 120 11.20 8.01 3.48
N ARG A 121 10.19 7.84 4.34
CA ARG A 121 10.32 7.01 5.55
C ARG A 121 10.48 5.54 5.23
N LEU A 122 9.73 5.03 4.24
CA LEU A 122 9.83 3.65 3.78
C LEU A 122 11.21 3.33 3.22
N GLN A 123 11.79 4.23 2.42
CA GLN A 123 13.15 4.09 1.88
C GLN A 123 14.25 4.14 2.95
N ALA A 124 13.99 4.80 4.07
CA ALA A 124 14.93 4.90 5.18
C ALA A 124 14.78 3.76 6.20
N GLY A 125 13.84 2.83 6.00
CA GLY A 125 13.53 1.78 6.98
C GLY A 125 12.96 2.33 8.29
N ASN A 126 12.54 3.59 8.32
CA ASN A 126 12.19 4.32 9.54
C ASN A 126 10.68 4.50 9.67
N LEU A 127 9.97 3.39 9.77
CA LEU A 127 8.50 3.39 9.91
C LEU A 127 8.06 3.86 11.31
N PHE A 128 8.85 3.63 12.35
CA PHE A 128 8.47 3.97 13.74
C PHE A 128 9.21 5.16 14.33
N GLY A 129 9.93 5.92 13.49
CA GLY A 129 10.68 7.09 13.95
C GLY A 129 9.75 8.21 14.42
N ASP A 130 10.23 8.95 15.44
CA ASP A 130 9.49 10.02 16.11
C ASP A 130 8.81 10.98 15.12
N ASN A 131 7.54 11.29 15.40
CA ASN A 131 6.72 12.24 14.66
C ASN A 131 7.42 13.61 14.63
N ILE A 132 7.72 14.10 13.42
CA ILE A 132 8.13 15.50 13.18
C ILE A 132 6.91 16.32 12.83
#